data_AF-A0A6I4LWW8-F1
#
_entry.id   AF-A0A6I4LWW8-F1
#
_cell.length_a   1.000
_cell.length_b   1.000
_cell.length_c   1.000
_cell.angle_alpha   90.00
_cell.angle_beta   90.00
_cell.angle_gamma   90.00
#
_symmetry.space_group_name_H-M   'P 1'
#
loop_
_entity.id
_entity.type
_entity.pdbx_description
1 polymer ?
#
loop_
_entity_poly.entity_id
_entity_poly.type
_entity_poly.pdbx_seq_one_letter_code
_entity_poly.pdbx_strand_id
1 'polypeptide(L)'
;MPKLIFSSLLAFAMLHAPASVTGATGGASYAEMLPARTLHCTLARALNLDPSRAQSRDEIQYEGSFPFSLHLPSIPKRQTPPPDPTSAPEPVDPATAIINDPAGLAKDGKLAFDRVIDLWPVRVEMARSISPALSRIIIISDIDTSAGSANLFMAPAADAASMDMNKVYLGSCRIVGG
;
A
#
# COMPACT_ATOMS: atom_id res chain seq x y z
N MET A 1 74.67 7.01 37.96
CA MET A 1 75.75 7.78 37.30
C MET A 1 75.72 7.49 35.80
N PRO A 2 76.10 8.46 34.95
CA PRO A 2 75.33 8.91 33.79
C PRO A 2 75.95 8.50 32.44
N LYS A 3 75.21 8.66 31.34
CA LYS A 3 75.64 9.47 30.19
C LYS A 3 74.52 9.62 29.15
N LEU A 4 74.05 10.87 29.05
CA LEU A 4 73.49 11.46 27.83
C LEU A 4 74.52 11.32 26.69
N ILE A 5 74.06 11.36 25.43
CA ILE A 5 74.31 12.50 24.52
C ILE A 5 73.95 12.16 23.03
N PHE A 6 73.34 13.18 22.40
CA PHE A 6 73.29 13.62 20.99
C PHE A 6 72.30 13.06 19.94
N SER A 7 71.52 14.05 19.45
CA SER A 7 71.28 14.41 18.04
C SER A 7 70.40 13.51 17.17
N SER A 8 69.24 14.02 16.77
CA SER A 8 69.17 14.80 15.53
C SER A 8 67.78 15.41 15.35
N LEU A 9 67.74 16.72 15.13
CA LEU A 9 66.63 17.38 14.43
C LEU A 9 66.53 16.77 13.03
N LEU A 10 65.34 16.44 12.55
CA LEU A 10 64.90 16.83 11.21
C LEU A 10 63.41 16.53 10.98
N ALA A 11 62.74 17.56 10.47
CA ALA A 11 61.64 17.53 9.51
C ALA A 11 60.33 16.80 9.86
N PHE A 12 59.26 17.59 10.06
CA PHE A 12 57.98 17.29 9.43
C PHE A 12 57.37 18.57 8.88
N ALA A 13 57.39 18.69 7.55
CA ALA A 13 56.72 19.74 6.81
C ALA A 13 55.20 19.56 6.95
N MET A 14 54.52 20.58 7.47
CA MET A 14 53.06 20.64 7.45
C MET A 14 52.59 20.96 6.02
N LEU A 15 52.16 19.95 5.26
CA LEU A 15 51.28 20.17 4.12
C LEU A 15 49.84 20.31 4.66
N HIS A 16 49.35 21.56 4.72
CA HIS A 16 47.93 21.84 4.82
C HIS A 16 47.29 21.61 3.45
N ALA A 17 46.63 20.46 3.29
CA ALA A 17 45.69 20.27 2.19
C ALA A 17 44.38 21.03 2.53
N PRO A 18 43.85 21.90 1.65
CA PRO A 18 42.50 22.39 1.82
C PRO A 18 41.54 21.21 1.60
N ALA A 19 40.94 20.74 2.70
CA ALA A 19 39.81 19.83 2.64
C ALA A 19 38.70 20.52 1.84
N SER A 20 38.53 20.10 0.60
CA SER A 20 37.38 20.46 -0.20
C SER A 20 36.18 19.80 0.45
N VAL A 21 35.44 20.58 1.25
CA VAL A 21 34.11 20.19 1.70
C VAL A 21 33.24 20.23 0.45
N THR A 22 33.17 19.10 -0.25
CA THR A 22 32.12 18.86 -1.23
C THR A 22 30.83 18.83 -0.43
N GLY A 23 30.20 19.99 -0.32
CA GLY A 23 28.81 20.09 0.07
C GLY A 23 28.04 19.24 -0.93
N ALA A 24 27.68 18.03 -0.52
CA ALA A 24 26.64 17.29 -1.18
C ALA A 24 25.40 18.18 -1.07
N THR A 25 25.10 18.91 -2.14
CA THR A 25 23.76 19.37 -2.40
C THR A 25 22.92 18.10 -2.46
N GLY A 26 22.42 17.68 -1.29
CA GLY A 26 21.31 16.76 -1.19
C GLY A 26 20.17 17.42 -1.91
N GLY A 27 20.09 17.18 -3.22
CA GLY A 27 18.95 17.56 -4.01
C GLY A 27 17.76 16.97 -3.30
N ALA A 28 16.83 17.83 -2.88
CA ALA A 28 15.54 17.39 -2.40
C ALA A 28 14.97 16.47 -3.47
N SER A 29 14.99 15.16 -3.20
CA SER A 29 14.30 14.19 -4.04
C SER A 29 12.83 14.50 -3.85
N TYR A 30 12.24 15.19 -4.82
CA TYR A 30 10.80 15.35 -4.87
C TYR A 30 10.23 13.95 -4.94
N ALA A 31 9.50 13.54 -3.89
CA ALA A 31 8.85 12.25 -3.88
C ALA A 31 8.00 12.11 -5.14
N GLU A 32 8.25 11.05 -5.91
CA GLU A 32 7.42 10.72 -7.07
C GLU A 32 5.96 10.65 -6.60
N MET A 33 5.08 11.42 -7.22
CA MET A 33 3.67 11.45 -6.84
C MET A 33 2.89 10.40 -7.62
N LEU A 34 2.09 9.65 -6.88
CA LEU A 34 1.06 8.78 -7.41
C LEU A 34 -0.12 9.67 -7.89
N PRO A 35 -0.61 9.54 -9.14
CA PRO A 35 -1.79 10.30 -9.58
C PRO A 35 -3.04 9.90 -8.81
N ALA A 36 -4.03 10.80 -8.78
CA ALA A 36 -5.36 10.47 -8.27
C ALA A 36 -6.05 9.48 -9.22
N ARG A 37 -6.75 8.50 -8.65
CA ARG A 37 -7.36 7.37 -9.37
C ARG A 37 -8.73 7.07 -8.81
N THR A 38 -9.64 6.73 -9.69
CA THR A 38 -10.95 6.18 -9.35
C THR A 38 -11.08 4.80 -9.97
N LEU A 39 -11.40 3.81 -9.14
CA LEU A 39 -11.68 2.46 -9.57
C LEU A 39 -13.19 2.27 -9.63
N HIS A 40 -13.70 1.90 -10.80
CA HIS A 40 -15.07 1.49 -11.00
C HIS A 40 -15.11 -0.03 -11.18
N CYS A 41 -15.65 -0.71 -10.18
CA CYS A 41 -15.65 -2.16 -10.11
C CYS A 41 -17.06 -2.73 -10.24
N THR A 42 -17.14 -3.96 -10.74
CA THR A 42 -18.33 -4.82 -10.61
C THR A 42 -17.95 -6.01 -9.76
N LEU A 43 -18.51 -6.09 -8.56
CA LEU A 43 -18.23 -7.15 -7.59
C LEU A 43 -19.33 -8.21 -7.62
N ALA A 44 -18.97 -9.44 -7.33
CA ALA A 44 -19.90 -10.54 -7.12
C ALA A 44 -19.45 -11.38 -5.92
N ARG A 45 -20.41 -12.00 -5.24
CA ARG A 45 -20.12 -12.88 -4.10
C ARG A 45 -19.60 -14.22 -4.64
N ALA A 46 -18.45 -14.67 -4.16
CA ALA A 46 -17.94 -15.99 -4.50
C ALA A 46 -18.72 -17.08 -3.74
N LEU A 47 -19.06 -18.18 -4.39
CA LEU A 47 -19.87 -19.26 -3.80
C LEU A 47 -19.08 -20.55 -3.51
N ASN A 48 -18.00 -20.80 -4.24
CA ASN A 48 -17.22 -22.04 -4.18
C ASN A 48 -15.70 -21.76 -4.16
N LEU A 49 -15.29 -20.63 -3.58
CA LEU A 49 -13.88 -20.32 -3.39
C LEU A 49 -13.27 -21.36 -2.44
N ASP A 50 -12.14 -21.91 -2.84
CA ASP A 50 -11.38 -22.96 -2.18
C ASP A 50 -10.00 -22.38 -1.83
N PRO A 51 -9.82 -21.91 -0.59
CA PRO A 51 -8.58 -21.25 -0.17
C PRO A 51 -7.39 -22.21 -0.07
N SER A 52 -7.59 -23.53 -0.20
CA SER A 52 -6.52 -24.52 -0.17
C SER A 52 -5.74 -24.61 -1.48
N ARG A 53 -6.22 -23.96 -2.55
CA ARG A 53 -5.59 -23.97 -3.86
C ARG A 53 -5.77 -22.66 -4.60
N ALA A 54 -4.93 -22.44 -5.62
CA ALA A 54 -5.18 -21.38 -6.58
C ALA A 54 -6.38 -21.75 -7.48
N GLN A 55 -7.28 -20.79 -7.70
CA GLN A 55 -8.39 -20.89 -8.64
C GLN A 55 -8.35 -19.72 -9.61
N SER A 56 -8.55 -20.02 -10.89
CA SER A 56 -8.84 -19.02 -11.89
C SER A 56 -10.27 -18.47 -11.71
N ARG A 57 -10.56 -17.30 -12.29
CA ARG A 57 -11.91 -16.70 -12.20
C ARG A 57 -12.99 -17.61 -12.79
N ASP A 58 -12.69 -18.36 -13.83
CA ASP A 58 -13.65 -19.24 -14.51
C ASP A 58 -14.03 -20.49 -13.67
N GLU A 59 -13.23 -20.81 -12.64
CA GLU A 59 -13.53 -21.88 -11.69
C GLU A 59 -14.44 -21.45 -10.55
N ILE A 60 -14.61 -20.13 -10.36
CA ILE A 60 -15.37 -19.56 -9.26
C ILE A 60 -16.79 -19.26 -9.73
N GLN A 61 -17.76 -19.78 -8.99
CA GLN A 61 -19.17 -19.45 -9.12
C GLN A 61 -19.46 -18.15 -8.37
N TYR A 62 -20.21 -17.29 -9.03
CA TYR A 62 -20.51 -15.96 -8.55
C TYR A 62 -22.02 -15.75 -8.40
N GLU A 63 -22.40 -15.04 -7.35
CA GLU A 63 -23.76 -14.51 -7.17
C GLU A 63 -23.76 -12.98 -7.20
N GLY A 64 -24.69 -12.43 -7.96
CA GLY A 64 -24.93 -11.00 -8.04
C GLY A 64 -23.94 -10.26 -8.94
N SER A 65 -24.22 -8.96 -9.11
CA SER A 65 -23.41 -8.03 -9.87
C SER A 65 -23.60 -6.66 -9.26
N PHE A 66 -22.65 -6.27 -8.42
CA PHE A 66 -22.78 -5.11 -7.55
C PHE A 66 -21.80 -4.02 -8.01
N PRO A 67 -22.31 -2.88 -8.51
CA PRO A 67 -21.47 -1.73 -8.77
C PRO A 67 -20.78 -1.28 -7.48
N PHE A 68 -19.49 -0.98 -7.57
CA PHE A 68 -18.70 -0.49 -6.46
C PHE A 68 -17.69 0.52 -7.01
N SER A 69 -17.45 1.63 -6.32
CA SER A 69 -16.40 2.57 -6.75
C SER A 69 -15.62 3.14 -5.58
N LEU A 70 -14.32 3.25 -5.79
CA LEU A 70 -13.34 3.71 -4.82
C LEU A 70 -12.53 4.85 -5.42
N HIS A 71 -12.28 5.90 -4.64
CA HIS A 71 -11.34 6.95 -4.98
C HIS A 71 -10.06 6.81 -4.14
N LEU A 72 -8.92 6.89 -4.80
CA LEU A 72 -7.58 7.01 -4.23
C LEU A 72 -7.02 8.38 -4.64
N PRO A 73 -6.70 9.28 -3.69
CA PRO A 73 -6.18 10.60 -4.01
C PRO A 73 -4.74 10.55 -4.52
N SER A 74 -4.23 11.70 -4.97
CA SER A 74 -2.81 11.82 -5.27
C SER A 74 -1.99 11.85 -3.98
N ILE A 75 -1.02 10.96 -3.86
CA ILE A 75 -0.17 10.82 -2.67
C ILE A 75 1.30 10.64 -3.06
N PRO A 76 2.27 10.89 -2.16
CA PRO A 76 3.64 10.48 -2.40
C PRO A 76 3.73 8.96 -2.57
N LYS A 77 4.43 8.50 -3.61
CA LYS A 77 4.70 7.08 -3.84
C LYS A 77 5.53 6.54 -2.68
N ARG A 78 5.05 5.46 -2.06
CA ARG A 78 5.75 4.80 -0.97
C ARG A 78 7.13 4.33 -1.44
N GLN A 79 8.15 4.65 -0.63
CA GLN A 79 9.55 4.24 -0.83
C GLN A 79 10.02 3.21 0.21
N THR A 80 9.20 2.90 1.21
CA THR A 80 9.47 1.96 2.30
C THR A 80 8.66 0.68 2.13
N PRO A 81 9.07 -0.43 2.75
CA PRO A 81 8.21 -1.62 2.84
C PRO A 81 6.87 -1.30 3.54
N PRO A 82 5.83 -2.11 3.32
CA PRO A 82 4.62 -2.07 4.13
C PRO A 82 4.94 -2.16 5.64
N PRO A 83 4.21 -1.42 6.48
CA PRO A 83 4.37 -1.52 7.92
C PRO A 83 3.93 -2.90 8.43
N ASP A 84 4.50 -3.34 9.54
CA ASP A 84 4.06 -4.57 10.21
C ASP A 84 2.55 -4.47 10.54
N PRO A 85 1.75 -5.56 10.37
CA PRO A 85 0.33 -5.56 10.69
C PRO A 85 0.00 -5.09 12.12
N THR A 86 0.91 -5.33 13.07
CA THR A 86 0.77 -4.96 14.49
C THR A 86 1.26 -3.54 14.80
N SER A 87 1.92 -2.87 13.87
CA SER A 87 2.34 -1.47 14.04
C SER A 87 1.14 -0.53 14.07
N ALA A 88 1.33 0.65 14.70
CA ALA A 88 0.36 1.71 14.65
C ALA A 88 0.01 2.07 13.18
N PRO A 89 -1.27 2.29 12.84
CA PRO A 89 -1.65 2.69 11.50
C PRO A 89 -0.99 4.01 11.10
N GLU A 90 -0.50 4.08 9.87
CA GLU A 90 -0.06 5.33 9.26
C GLU A 90 -1.28 6.23 8.96
N PRO A 91 -1.11 7.57 8.93
CA PRO A 91 -2.19 8.48 8.56
C PRO A 91 -2.76 8.14 7.17
N VAL A 92 -4.09 8.10 7.09
CA VAL A 92 -4.83 7.90 5.84
C VAL A 92 -5.34 9.24 5.33
N ASP A 93 -5.15 9.50 4.04
CA ASP A 93 -5.74 10.68 3.40
C ASP A 93 -7.28 10.56 3.41
N PRO A 94 -8.03 11.53 3.97
CA PRO A 94 -9.48 11.47 4.10
C PRO A 94 -10.22 11.49 2.76
N ALA A 95 -9.59 11.87 1.65
CA ALA A 95 -10.15 11.75 0.32
C ALA A 95 -10.14 10.30 -0.18
N THR A 96 -9.41 9.39 0.47
CA THR A 96 -9.51 7.94 0.19
C THR A 96 -10.87 7.43 0.64
N ALA A 97 -11.76 7.11 -0.30
CA ALA A 97 -13.16 6.87 0.02
C ALA A 97 -13.83 5.88 -0.94
N ILE A 98 -14.80 5.13 -0.40
CA ILE A 98 -15.80 4.43 -1.22
C ILE A 98 -16.81 5.49 -1.66
N ILE A 99 -16.88 5.75 -2.96
CA ILE A 99 -17.70 6.82 -3.54
C ILE A 99 -19.01 6.30 -4.16
N ASN A 100 -19.12 4.99 -4.38
CA ASN A 100 -20.35 4.35 -4.85
C ASN A 100 -20.44 2.91 -4.32
N ASP A 101 -21.51 2.60 -3.59
CA ASP A 101 -21.82 1.26 -3.08
C ASP A 101 -23.34 1.11 -2.87
N PRO A 102 -24.13 1.08 -3.96
CA PRO A 102 -25.59 1.06 -3.88
C PRO A 102 -26.14 -0.22 -3.23
N ALA A 103 -25.40 -1.32 -3.30
CA ALA A 103 -25.76 -2.58 -2.65
C ALA A 103 -25.42 -2.58 -1.14
N GLY A 104 -24.71 -1.56 -0.65
CA GLY A 104 -24.31 -1.44 0.74
C GLY A 104 -23.39 -2.56 1.20
N LEU A 105 -22.51 -3.05 0.31
CA LEU A 105 -21.57 -4.13 0.62
C LEU A 105 -20.61 -3.75 1.74
N ALA A 106 -20.30 -2.47 1.89
CA ALA A 106 -19.42 -1.90 2.90
C ALA A 106 -20.18 -0.96 3.85
N LYS A 107 -21.48 -1.13 4.09
CA LYS A 107 -22.25 -0.21 4.94
C LYS A 107 -21.91 -0.29 6.45
N ASP A 108 -21.34 -1.41 6.90
CA ASP A 108 -21.28 -1.74 8.34
C ASP A 108 -20.15 -1.07 9.14
N GLY A 109 -19.39 -0.11 8.58
CA GLY A 109 -18.24 0.49 9.28
C GLY A 109 -18.18 2.02 9.26
N LYS A 110 -17.09 2.59 9.76
CA LYS A 110 -16.81 4.05 9.68
C LYS A 110 -16.72 4.53 8.24
N LEU A 111 -17.05 5.78 7.92
CA LEU A 111 -16.89 6.27 6.54
C LEU A 111 -15.43 6.25 6.05
N ALA A 112 -14.47 6.51 6.95
CA ALA A 112 -13.05 6.53 6.64
C ALA A 112 -12.37 5.16 6.80
N PHE A 113 -11.30 4.94 6.05
CA PHE A 113 -10.38 3.82 6.23
C PHE A 113 -9.44 4.09 7.41
N ASP A 114 -9.14 3.04 8.19
CA ASP A 114 -8.18 3.15 9.29
C ASP A 114 -6.75 2.84 8.81
N ARG A 115 -6.59 2.14 7.69
CA ARG A 115 -5.29 1.81 7.08
C ARG A 115 -5.40 1.78 5.57
N VAL A 116 -4.41 2.36 4.89
CA VAL A 116 -4.22 2.29 3.44
C VAL A 116 -2.73 2.06 3.18
N ILE A 117 -2.40 0.98 2.49
CA ILE A 117 -1.05 0.67 2.01
C ILE A 117 -1.12 0.68 0.49
N ASP A 118 -0.72 1.80 -0.11
CA ASP A 118 -0.68 1.97 -1.56
C ASP A 118 0.74 1.67 -2.10
N LEU A 119 0.88 0.50 -2.72
CA LEU A 119 2.10 0.05 -3.41
C LEU A 119 1.94 0.10 -4.93
N TRP A 120 1.14 1.02 -5.46
CA TRP A 120 0.85 1.08 -6.89
C TRP A 120 2.11 1.05 -7.77
N PRO A 121 2.11 0.29 -8.89
CA PRO A 121 1.01 -0.54 -9.44
C PRO A 121 1.01 -1.98 -8.92
N VAL A 122 1.72 -2.31 -7.85
CA VAL A 122 1.84 -3.71 -7.40
C VAL A 122 0.55 -4.16 -6.71
N ARG A 123 0.09 -3.38 -5.73
CA ARG A 123 -1.07 -3.72 -4.90
C ARG A 123 -1.54 -2.50 -4.10
N VAL A 124 -2.81 -2.45 -3.74
CA VAL A 124 -3.32 -1.53 -2.71
C VAL A 124 -4.08 -2.34 -1.67
N GLU A 125 -3.76 -2.17 -0.40
CA GLU A 125 -4.42 -2.84 0.72
C GLU A 125 -5.08 -1.82 1.62
N MET A 126 -6.35 -2.01 1.93
CA MET A 126 -7.12 -1.09 2.76
C MET A 126 -7.87 -1.85 3.83
N ALA A 127 -7.94 -1.25 5.01
CA ALA A 127 -8.73 -1.78 6.12
C ALA A 127 -9.62 -0.69 6.71
N ARG A 128 -10.84 -1.09 7.05
CA ARG A 128 -11.86 -0.23 7.67
C ARG A 128 -12.53 -0.99 8.81
N SER A 129 -12.57 -0.37 9.97
CA SER A 129 -13.18 -0.93 11.17
C SER A 129 -14.70 -0.88 11.07
N ILE A 130 -15.30 -2.03 11.35
CA ILE A 130 -16.74 -2.24 11.57
C ILE A 130 -17.01 -2.05 13.07
N SER A 131 -16.18 -2.65 13.92
CA SER A 131 -16.19 -2.53 15.38
C SER A 131 -14.75 -2.64 15.91
N PRO A 132 -14.49 -2.47 17.22
CA PRO A 132 -13.15 -2.65 17.77
C PRO A 132 -12.53 -4.04 17.50
N ALA A 133 -13.35 -5.05 17.24
CA ALA A 133 -12.92 -6.43 16.99
C ALA A 133 -13.11 -6.89 15.54
N LEU A 134 -13.76 -6.08 14.69
CA LEU A 134 -14.11 -6.45 13.32
C LEU A 134 -13.64 -5.37 12.37
N SER A 135 -12.94 -5.78 11.32
CA SER A 135 -12.58 -4.91 10.20
C SER A 135 -13.04 -5.54 8.89
N ARG A 136 -13.15 -4.69 7.87
CA ARG A 136 -13.31 -5.06 6.47
C ARG A 136 -12.01 -4.77 5.76
N ILE A 137 -11.56 -5.72 4.96
CA ILE A 137 -10.39 -5.58 4.11
C ILE A 137 -10.82 -5.41 2.66
N ILE A 138 -10.11 -4.55 1.95
CA ILE A 138 -10.23 -4.37 0.51
C ILE A 138 -8.82 -4.46 -0.06
N ILE A 139 -8.63 -5.31 -1.07
CA ILE A 139 -7.35 -5.50 -1.75
C ILE A 139 -7.56 -5.25 -3.24
N ILE A 140 -6.74 -4.39 -3.82
CA ILE A 140 -6.66 -4.18 -5.26
C ILE A 140 -5.38 -4.84 -5.75
N SER A 141 -5.50 -5.78 -6.68
CA SER A 141 -4.39 -6.57 -7.23
C SER A 141 -4.48 -6.67 -8.75
N ASP A 142 -3.49 -7.33 -9.36
CA ASP A 142 -3.44 -7.58 -10.80
C ASP A 142 -3.66 -6.31 -11.63
N ILE A 143 -3.02 -5.23 -11.19
CA ILE A 143 -3.18 -3.90 -11.78
C ILE A 143 -2.42 -3.88 -13.10
N ASP A 144 -3.15 -3.71 -14.19
CA ASP A 144 -2.61 -3.44 -15.51
C ASP A 144 -2.82 -1.95 -15.84
N THR A 145 -1.76 -1.17 -15.62
CA THR A 145 -1.76 0.26 -15.91
C THR A 145 -1.91 0.57 -17.41
N SER A 146 -1.52 -0.35 -18.30
CA SER A 146 -1.62 -0.16 -19.74
C SER A 146 -3.04 -0.39 -20.25
N ALA A 147 -3.72 -1.38 -19.68
CA ALA A 147 -5.12 -1.68 -19.97
C ALA A 147 -6.12 -0.86 -19.13
N GLY A 148 -5.64 -0.15 -18.11
CA GLY A 148 -6.49 0.59 -17.17
C GLY A 148 -7.42 -0.35 -16.39
N SER A 149 -6.93 -1.52 -16.00
CA SER A 149 -7.71 -2.54 -15.28
C SER A 149 -7.03 -3.01 -14.00
N ALA A 150 -7.83 -3.56 -13.08
CA ALA A 150 -7.38 -4.22 -11.86
C ALA A 150 -8.42 -5.23 -11.38
N ASN A 151 -8.06 -6.07 -10.42
CA ASN A 151 -9.00 -6.90 -9.66
C ASN A 151 -9.20 -6.31 -8.25
N LEU A 152 -10.38 -6.54 -7.68
CA LEU A 152 -10.70 -6.18 -6.30
C LEU A 152 -11.20 -7.40 -5.54
N PHE A 153 -10.63 -7.60 -4.35
CA PHE A 153 -11.08 -8.51 -3.32
C PHE A 153 -11.63 -7.71 -2.14
N MET A 154 -12.75 -8.13 -1.58
CA MET A 154 -13.31 -7.55 -0.36
C MET A 154 -13.95 -8.62 0.53
N ALA A 155 -13.64 -8.57 1.82
CA ALA A 155 -14.24 -9.43 2.83
C ALA A 155 -14.14 -8.78 4.23
N PRO A 156 -14.98 -9.16 5.20
CA PRO A 156 -14.65 -8.95 6.60
C PRO A 156 -13.37 -9.72 6.96
N ALA A 157 -12.50 -9.13 7.78
CA ALA A 157 -11.21 -9.72 8.14
C ALA A 157 -11.36 -11.05 8.90
N ALA A 158 -12.36 -11.16 9.77
CA ALA A 158 -12.67 -12.40 10.47
C ALA A 158 -13.03 -13.51 9.47
N ASP A 159 -13.85 -13.20 8.46
CA ASP A 159 -14.27 -14.17 7.44
C ASP A 159 -13.14 -14.51 6.47
N ALA A 160 -12.25 -13.56 6.16
CA ALA A 160 -11.03 -13.83 5.41
C ALA A 160 -10.08 -14.76 6.18
N ALA A 161 -9.95 -14.56 7.50
CA ALA A 161 -9.11 -15.39 8.36
C ALA A 161 -9.71 -16.77 8.64
N SER A 162 -11.03 -16.86 8.85
CA SER A 162 -11.75 -18.11 9.07
C SER A 162 -12.11 -18.83 7.77
N MET A 163 -11.80 -18.22 6.62
CA MET A 163 -12.17 -18.72 5.30
C MET A 163 -13.68 -18.94 5.15
N ASP A 164 -14.52 -18.06 5.70
CA ASP A 164 -15.97 -18.07 5.43
C ASP A 164 -16.25 -17.45 4.05
N MET A 165 -16.47 -18.33 3.09
CA MET A 165 -16.61 -17.98 1.67
C MET A 165 -17.92 -17.24 1.37
N ASN A 166 -18.91 -17.27 2.28
CA ASN A 166 -20.22 -16.63 2.06
C ASN A 166 -20.19 -15.10 2.09
N LYS A 167 -19.03 -14.50 2.41
CA LYS A 167 -18.89 -13.04 2.56
C LYS A 167 -17.69 -12.49 1.81
N VAL A 168 -17.12 -13.29 0.91
CA VAL A 168 -16.04 -12.88 0.02
C VAL A 168 -16.63 -12.34 -1.28
N TYR A 169 -16.22 -11.13 -1.63
CA TYR A 169 -16.57 -10.47 -2.88
C TYR A 169 -15.33 -10.30 -3.74
N LEU A 170 -15.46 -10.66 -5.01
CA LEU A 170 -14.42 -10.52 -6.03
C LEU A 170 -14.97 -9.72 -7.20
N GLY A 171 -14.12 -8.96 -7.89
CA GLY A 171 -14.55 -8.26 -9.10
C GLY A 171 -13.42 -7.72 -9.93
N SER A 172 -13.76 -7.29 -11.14
CA SER A 172 -12.88 -6.51 -12.02
C SER A 172 -13.20 -5.03 -11.88
N CYS A 173 -12.16 -4.22 -12.04
CA CYS A 173 -12.21 -2.77 -11.97
C CYS A 173 -11.67 -2.15 -13.24
N ARG A 174 -12.31 -1.07 -13.67
CA ARG A 174 -11.76 -0.10 -14.62
C ARG A 174 -11.17 1.06 -13.84
N ILE A 175 -9.95 1.45 -14.18
CA ILE A 175 -9.22 2.57 -13.58
C ILE A 175 -9.47 3.83 -14.41
N VAL A 176 -9.82 4.93 -13.76
CA VAL A 176 -10.02 6.25 -14.36
C VAL A 176 -9.19 7.27 -13.59
N GLY A 177 -8.49 8.14 -14.32
CA GLY A 177 -7.50 9.03 -13.73
C GLY A 177 -6.16 8.31 -13.60
N GLY A 178 -5.13 8.99 -14.09
CA GLY A 178 -3.78 8.48 -14.33
C GLY A 178 -3.03 9.48 -15.18
#